data_AF-A0A9X1WGD0-F1
#
_entry.id   AF-A0A9X1WGD0-F1
#
_cell.length_a   1.000
_cell.length_b   1.000
_cell.length_c   1.000
_cell.angle_alpha   90.00
_cell.angle_beta   90.00
_cell.angle_gamma   90.00
#
_symmetry.space_group_name_H-M   'P 1'
#
loop_
_entity.id
_entity.type
_entity.pdbx_description
1 polymer ?
#
loop_
_entity_poly.entity_id
_entity_poly.type
_entity_poly.pdbx_seq_one_letter_code
_entity_poly.pdbx_strand_id
1 'polypeptide(L)' 'MNTKMKQNINVGVDTGKTQLDIHIRPLDLFFSVENNDKGIKKALKTIKSHSP' A
#
# COMPACT_ATOMS: atom_id res chain seq x y z
N MET A 1 18.48 -9.21 -22.34
CA MET A 1 18.51 -9.43 -20.87
C MET A 1 17.09 -9.30 -20.36
N ASN A 2 16.50 -10.36 -19.82
CA ASN A 2 15.13 -10.32 -19.27
C ASN A 2 15.21 -9.99 -17.78
N THR A 3 15.58 -8.74 -17.47
CA THR A 3 15.74 -8.25 -16.10
C THR A 3 14.36 -8.00 -15.53
N LYS A 4 13.65 -9.06 -15.11
CA LYS A 4 12.53 -8.92 -14.17
C LYS A 4 13.11 -8.32 -12.90
N MET A 5 13.13 -6.99 -12.82
CA MET A 5 13.47 -6.29 -11.59
C MET A 5 12.46 -6.79 -10.55
N LYS A 6 12.90 -7.68 -9.67
CA LYS A 6 12.16 -8.06 -8.46
C LYS A 6 12.15 -6.83 -7.56
N GLN A 7 11.35 -5.82 -7.93
CA GLN A 7 11.09 -4.63 -7.15
C GLN A 7 10.24 -5.10 -5.97
N ASN A 8 10.90 -5.54 -4.90
CA ASN A 8 10.21 -5.94 -3.68
C ASN A 8 9.61 -4.65 -3.08
N ILE A 9 8.29 -4.53 -3.14
CA ILE A 9 7.59 -3.39 -2.54
C ILE A 9 7.42 -3.67 -1.04
N ASN A 10 7.90 -2.74 -0.22
CA ASN A 10 7.74 -2.78 1.22
C ASN A 10 6.55 -1.91 1.58
N VAL A 11 5.50 -2.51 2.12
CA VAL A 11 4.32 -1.77 2.58
C VAL A 11 4.34 -1.72 4.11
N GLY A 12 4.56 -0.53 4.66
CA GLY A 12 4.35 -0.24 6.07
C GLY A 12 2.89 0.16 6.28
N VAL A 13 2.25 -0.39 7.30
CA VAL A 13 0.88 -0.02 7.68
C VAL A 13 0.90 0.35 9.15
N ASP A 14 0.54 1.59 9.45
CA ASP A 14 0.32 2.07 10.81
C ASP A 14 -1.18 2.14 11.08
N THR A 15 -1.61 1.59 12.22
CA THR A 15 -3.03 1.47 12.57
C THR A 15 -3.37 2.45 13.67
N GLY A 16 -4.08 3.52 13.31
CA GLY A 16 -4.73 4.40 14.26
C GLY A 16 -6.12 3.91 14.69
N LYS A 17 -6.74 4.62 15.63
CA LYS A 17 -8.10 4.30 16.12
C LYS A 17 -9.18 4.42 15.03
N THR A 18 -9.02 5.34 14.10
CA THR A 18 -10.02 5.66 13.07
C THR A 18 -9.46 5.58 11.65
N GLN A 19 -8.15 5.53 11.48
CA GLN A 19 -7.46 5.57 10.18
C GLN A 19 -6.31 4.58 10.16
N LEU A 20 -5.95 4.09 8.97
CA LEU A 20 -4.71 3.38 8.70
C LEU A 20 -3.85 4.22 7.75
N ASP A 21 -2.62 4.46 8.15
CA ASP A 21 -1.62 5.13 7.32
C ASP A 21 -0.76 4.08 6.63
N ILE A 22 -0.71 4.14 5.30
CA ILE A 22 -0.04 3.15 4.48
C ILE A 22 1.10 3.84 3.73
N HIS A 23 2.29 3.25 3.84
CA HIS A 23 3.50 3.73 3.21
C HIS A 23 4.09 2.63 2.32
N ILE A 24 4.12 2.86 1.02
CA ILE A 24 4.71 1.94 0.03
C ILE A 24 6.10 2.45 -0.36
N ARG A 25 7.13 1.67 -0.04
CA ARG A 25 8.53 1.89 -0.44
C ARG A 25 8.97 0.87 -1.48
N PRO A 26 9.85 1.23 -2.43
CA PRO A 26 10.50 2.54 -2.63
C PRO A 26 9.68 3.54 -3.46
N LEU A 27 8.41 3.28 -3.76
CA LEU A 27 7.56 4.17 -4.57
C LEU A 27 7.30 5.55 -3.94
N ASP A 28 7.65 5.74 -2.66
CA ASP A 28 7.40 6.95 -1.87
C ASP A 28 5.91 7.36 -1.89
N LEU A 29 5.03 6.35 -1.95
CA LEU A 29 3.59 6.54 -1.97
C LEU A 29 3.05 6.40 -0.55
N PHE A 30 2.47 7.47 -0.03
CA PHE A 30 1.81 7.53 1.26
C PHE A 30 0.34 7.85 1.08
N PHE A 31 -0.53 7.11 1.76
CA PHE A 31 -1.96 7.40 1.78
C PHE A 31 -2.61 6.87 3.05
N SER A 32 -3.65 7.57 3.49
CA SER A 32 -4.44 7.19 4.66
C SER A 32 -5.81 6.69 4.22
N VAL A 33 -6.29 5.64 4.86
CA VAL A 33 -7.65 5.12 4.69
C VAL A 33 -8.36 5.04 6.03
N GLU A 34 -9.69 5.00 6.04
CA GLU A 34 -10.42 4.75 7.28
C GLU A 34 -10.17 3.33 7.80
N ASN A 35 -10.15 3.18 9.13
CA ASN A 35 -10.05 1.89 9.81
C ASN A 35 -11.38 1.15 9.85
N ASN A 36 -11.91 0.88 8.66
CA ASN A 36 -13.12 0.10 8.44
C ASN A 36 -12.97 -0.78 7.18
N ASP A 37 -13.90 -1.72 6.99
CA ASP A 37 -13.86 -2.64 5.85
C ASP A 37 -13.82 -1.94 4.49
N LYS A 38 -14.44 -0.76 4.37
CA LYS A 38 -14.44 0.02 3.13
C LYS A 38 -13.06 0.62 2.86
N GLY A 39 -12.43 1.18 3.87
CA GLY A 39 -11.08 1.76 3.81
C GLY A 39 -10.02 0.70 3.49
N ILE A 40 -10.10 -0.47 4.14
CA ILE A 40 -9.21 -1.60 3.86
C ILE A 40 -9.37 -2.08 2.41
N LYS A 41 -10.59 -2.25 1.91
CA LYS A 41 -10.84 -2.62 0.51
C LYS A 41 -10.29 -1.59 -0.48
N LYS A 42 -10.38 -0.30 -0.13
CA LYS A 42 -9.83 0.78 -0.95
C LYS A 42 -8.29 0.72 -0.98
N ALA A 43 -7.66 0.54 0.17
CA ALA A 43 -6.22 0.35 0.28
C ALA A 43 -5.71 -0.83 -0.54
N LEU A 44 -6.36 -1.99 -0.42
CA LEU A 44 -5.99 -3.19 -1.17
C LEU A 44 -6.10 -2.99 -2.69
N LYS A 45 -7.12 -2.26 -3.17
CA LYS A 45 -7.24 -1.90 -4.59
C LYS A 45 -6.06 -1.04 -5.05
N THR A 46 -5.69 -0.03 -4.27
CA THR A 46 -4.56 0.86 -4.58
C THR A 46 -3.24 0.09 -4.63
N ILE A 47 -2.97 -0.77 -3.64
CA ILE A 47 -1.74 -1.57 -3.58
C ILE A 47 -1.68 -2.56 -4.75
N LYS A 48 -2.79 -3.26 -5.04
CA LYS A 48 -2.84 -4.21 -6.17
C LYS A 48 -2.57 -3.54 -7.52
N SER A 49 -2.97 -2.28 -7.72
CA SER A 49 -2.71 -1.55 -8.95
C SER A 49 -1.24 -1.22 -9.21
N HIS A 50 -0.40 -1.26 -8.16
CA HIS A 50 1.03 -0.96 -8.24
C HIS A 50 1.90 -2.22 -8.24
N SER A 51 1.30 -3.40 -8.09
CA SER A 51 2.00 -4.66 -8.30
C SER A 51 2.00 -4.99 -9.80
N PRO A 52 3.17 -5.17 -10.44
CA PRO A 52 3.25 -5.71 -11.80
C PRO A 52 2.80 -7.18 -11.87
#